data_AF-A0A2B7ZVW6-F1
#
_entry.id   AF-A0A2B7ZVW6-F1
#
_cell.length_a   1.000
_cell.length_b   1.000
_cell.length_c   1.000
_cell.angle_alpha   90.00
_cell.angle_beta   90.00
_cell.angle_gamma   90.00
#
_symmetry.space_group_name_H-M   'P 1'
#
loop_
_entity.id
_entity.type
_entity.pdbx_description
1 polymer ?
#
loop_
_entity_poly.entity_id
_entity_poly.type
_entity_poly.pdbx_seq_one_letter_code
_entity_poly.pdbx_strand_id
1 'polypeptide(L)'
;MPQFPGKGASGYEACKAMFWKLVNARVTTTLVMVENPSWMRRKSHVFERGNRRTLGEEVQPEVPKSLSYAMPSNAPPNRLGLAMWMTDKRNPLVSRTMVNRLWEQLFGTGIAETLEDMGTQGIAPTHLSLLNCLSWKLMNEHRWSIKKMLKEMVMSATYRQDSKLTEEIKEKDLANKYYARGPRVRLSAEQLRDQHLCIC
;
A
#
# COMPACT_ATOMS: atom_id res chain seq x y z
N MET A 1 14.29 -25.09 -31.55
CA MET A 1 13.54 -25.10 -30.26
C MET A 1 13.79 -26.43 -29.57
N PRO A 2 13.99 -26.47 -28.24
CA PRO A 2 14.18 -27.73 -27.52
C PRO A 2 12.95 -28.65 -27.70
N GLN A 3 13.20 -29.95 -27.83
CA GLN A 3 12.16 -30.97 -28.05
C GLN A 3 11.34 -31.18 -26.77
N PHE A 4 10.00 -31.32 -26.89
CA PHE A 4 9.12 -31.57 -25.75
C PHE A 4 9.53 -32.89 -25.05
N PRO A 5 9.80 -32.87 -23.73
CA PRO A 5 10.36 -34.02 -23.03
C PRO A 5 9.35 -35.20 -22.96
N GLY A 6 9.87 -36.44 -22.87
CA GLY A 6 9.04 -37.64 -22.69
C GLY A 6 8.57 -38.35 -23.98
N LYS A 7 9.26 -38.13 -25.11
CA LYS A 7 8.94 -38.76 -26.40
C LYS A 7 8.99 -40.30 -26.29
N GLY A 8 7.84 -40.95 -26.47
CA GLY A 8 7.69 -42.41 -26.41
C GLY A 8 6.96 -42.94 -25.17
N ALA A 9 6.64 -42.09 -24.19
CA ALA A 9 5.82 -42.47 -23.04
C ALA A 9 4.32 -42.56 -23.41
N SER A 10 3.57 -43.42 -22.72
CA SER A 10 2.11 -43.47 -22.87
C SER A 10 1.50 -42.11 -22.48
N GLY A 11 0.64 -41.57 -23.35
CA GLY A 11 0.05 -40.24 -23.16
C GLY A 11 0.91 -39.05 -23.60
N TYR A 12 2.11 -39.28 -24.18
CA TYR A 12 2.99 -38.21 -24.66
C TYR A 12 2.29 -37.24 -25.62
N GLU A 13 1.57 -37.75 -26.64
CA GLU A 13 0.89 -36.88 -27.60
C GLU A 13 -0.27 -36.10 -26.97
N ALA A 14 -0.96 -36.68 -25.98
CA ALA A 14 -2.02 -35.99 -25.24
C ALA A 14 -1.45 -34.85 -24.38
N CYS A 15 -0.37 -35.10 -23.64
CA CYS A 15 0.31 -34.09 -22.84
C CYS A 15 0.90 -32.97 -23.72
N LYS A 16 1.48 -33.34 -24.86
CA LYS A 16 2.02 -32.38 -25.85
C LYS A 16 0.91 -31.53 -26.47
N ALA A 17 -0.22 -32.13 -26.84
CA ALA A 17 -1.38 -31.40 -27.36
C ALA A 17 -1.98 -30.46 -26.29
N MET A 18 -2.09 -30.92 -25.04
CA MET A 18 -2.57 -30.12 -23.92
C MET A 18 -1.63 -28.96 -23.60
N PHE A 19 -0.31 -29.19 -23.61
CA PHE A 19 0.70 -28.14 -23.43
C PHE A 19 0.56 -27.04 -24.49
N TRP A 20 0.52 -27.41 -25.77
CA TRP A 20 0.38 -26.42 -26.85
C TRP A 20 -0.98 -25.72 -26.84
N LYS A 21 -2.03 -26.41 -26.41
CA LYS A 21 -3.35 -25.80 -26.20
C LYS A 21 -3.34 -24.77 -25.08
N LEU A 22 -2.64 -25.03 -23.97
CA LEU A 22 -2.53 -24.11 -22.83
C LEU A 22 -1.63 -22.92 -23.14
N VAL A 23 -0.48 -23.13 -23.81
CA VAL A 23 0.44 -22.05 -24.21
C VAL A 23 -0.23 -21.08 -25.19
N ASN A 24 -1.05 -21.59 -26.10
CA ASN A 24 -1.76 -20.78 -27.09
C ASN A 24 -3.18 -20.38 -26.65
N ALA A 25 -3.59 -20.71 -25.42
CA ALA A 25 -4.90 -20.33 -24.92
C ALA A 25 -4.98 -18.81 -24.77
N ARG A 26 -6.01 -18.21 -25.35
CA ARG A 26 -6.37 -16.80 -25.09
C ARG A 26 -7.03 -16.70 -23.72
N VAL A 27 -6.22 -16.71 -22.67
CA VAL A 27 -6.68 -16.43 -21.31
C VAL A 27 -6.88 -14.93 -21.14
N THR A 28 -7.86 -14.55 -20.32
CA THR A 28 -8.01 -13.18 -19.83
C THR A 28 -6.76 -12.82 -19.05
N THR A 29 -5.80 -12.20 -19.72
CA THR A 29 -4.60 -11.68 -19.09
C THR A 29 -4.97 -10.37 -18.41
N THR A 30 -4.88 -10.32 -17.08
CA THR A 30 -4.72 -9.03 -16.42
C THR A 30 -3.41 -8.44 -16.91
N LEU A 31 -3.39 -7.17 -17.31
CA LEU A 31 -2.15 -6.48 -17.65
C LEU A 31 -1.23 -6.55 -16.43
N VAL A 32 -0.22 -7.42 -16.48
CA VAL A 32 0.88 -7.38 -15.54
C VAL A 32 1.81 -6.29 -16.05
N MET A 33 2.02 -5.26 -15.24
CA MET A 33 3.03 -4.25 -15.51
C MET A 33 4.40 -4.96 -15.50
N VAL A 34 5.00 -5.12 -16.69
CA VAL A 34 6.37 -5.62 -16.83
C VAL A 34 7.29 -4.43 -17.02
N GLU A 35 8.41 -4.42 -16.30
CA GLU A 35 9.41 -3.37 -16.47
C GLU A 35 10.07 -3.49 -17.84
N ASN A 36 10.25 -2.35 -18.52
CA ASN A 36 10.88 -2.33 -19.85
C ASN A 36 12.30 -2.91 -19.78
N PRO A 37 12.69 -3.76 -20.74
CA PRO A 37 14.07 -4.23 -20.85
C PRO A 37 15.02 -3.05 -21.11
N SER A 38 16.31 -3.24 -20.82
CA SER A 38 17.33 -2.17 -20.86
C SER A 38 17.36 -1.39 -22.18
N TRP A 39 17.20 -2.08 -23.31
CA TRP A 39 17.18 -1.48 -24.66
C TRP A 39 15.93 -0.67 -25.00
N MET A 40 14.85 -0.79 -24.21
CA MET A 40 13.60 -0.05 -24.38
C MET A 40 13.43 1.08 -23.33
N ARG A 41 14.46 1.32 -22.51
CA ARG A 41 14.43 2.41 -21.52
C ARG A 41 14.49 3.74 -22.25
N ARG A 42 13.59 4.66 -21.89
CA ARG A 42 13.62 6.03 -22.40
C ARG A 42 14.75 6.80 -21.72
N LYS A 43 15.55 7.51 -22.52
CA LYS A 43 16.52 8.47 -22.01
C LYS A 43 15.79 9.62 -21.33
N SER A 44 16.29 10.04 -20.17
CA SER A 44 15.77 11.17 -19.42
C SER A 44 16.84 12.26 -19.37
N HIS A 45 16.44 13.51 -19.58
CA HIS A 45 17.35 14.64 -19.61
C HIS A 45 16.89 15.73 -18.63
N VAL A 46 17.83 16.49 -18.08
CA VAL A 46 17.50 17.72 -17.34
C VAL A 46 17.08 18.79 -18.35
N PHE A 47 15.96 19.47 -18.09
CA PHE A 47 15.53 20.59 -18.93
C PHE A 47 16.25 21.87 -18.50
N GLU A 48 16.94 22.51 -19.44
CA GLU A 48 17.61 23.78 -19.16
C GLU A 48 16.57 24.84 -18.83
N ARG A 49 16.67 25.39 -17.61
CA ARG A 49 15.75 26.42 -17.09
C ARG A 49 14.27 26.01 -17.19
N GLY A 50 13.98 24.70 -17.15
CA GLY A 50 12.63 24.16 -17.26
C GLY A 50 12.03 24.13 -18.68
N ASN A 51 12.80 24.48 -19.72
CA ASN A 51 12.33 24.44 -21.10
C ASN A 51 12.38 23.01 -21.68
N ARG A 52 11.21 22.40 -21.90
CA ARG A 52 11.09 21.02 -22.43
C ARG A 52 11.69 20.82 -23.83
N ARG A 53 11.90 21.90 -24.61
CA ARG A 53 12.50 21.82 -25.95
C ARG A 53 14.03 21.80 -25.91
N THR A 54 14.64 22.27 -24.83
CA THR A 54 16.09 22.31 -24.67
C THR A 54 16.51 21.23 -23.69
N LEU A 55 16.97 20.11 -24.25
CA LEU A 55 17.47 18.98 -23.47
C LEU A 55 18.93 19.27 -23.07
N GLY A 56 19.21 19.24 -21.77
CA GLY A 56 20.57 19.25 -21.23
C GLY A 56 21.09 17.83 -21.01
N GLU A 57 21.90 17.68 -19.97
CA GLU A 57 22.57 16.41 -19.60
C GLU A 57 21.58 15.25 -19.41
N GLU A 58 21.99 14.07 -19.89
CA GLU A 58 21.28 12.80 -19.67
C GLU A 58 21.44 12.38 -18.20
N VAL A 59 20.34 11.98 -17.56
CA VAL A 59 20.33 11.53 -16.17
C VAL A 59 19.87 10.09 -16.06
N GLN A 60 20.46 9.38 -15.10
CA GLN A 60 20.06 8.03 -14.74
C GLN A 60 19.17 8.06 -13.49
N PRO A 61 18.28 7.06 -13.33
CA PRO A 61 17.49 6.95 -12.11
C PRO A 61 18.41 6.73 -10.91
N GLU A 62 18.31 7.60 -9.91
CA GLU A 62 19.07 7.50 -8.67
C GLU A 62 18.25 8.12 -7.54
N VAL A 63 18.64 7.87 -6.29
CA VAL A 63 18.08 8.55 -5.12
C VAL A 63 18.89 9.81 -4.79
N PRO A 64 18.27 10.84 -4.18
CA PRO A 64 19.03 11.97 -3.66
C PRO A 64 20.21 11.52 -2.79
N LYS A 65 21.40 12.08 -3.01
CA LYS A 65 22.63 11.65 -2.30
C LYS A 65 22.48 11.70 -0.77
N SER A 66 21.71 12.65 -0.25
CA SER A 66 21.39 12.75 1.17
C SER A 66 20.62 11.54 1.73
N LEU A 67 19.94 10.76 0.88
CA LEU A 67 19.16 9.58 1.25
C LEU A 67 19.87 8.26 0.85
N SER A 68 20.99 8.34 0.13
CA SER A 68 21.72 7.18 -0.40
C SER A 68 22.19 6.20 0.69
N TYR A 69 22.49 6.69 1.90
CA TYR A 69 22.93 5.87 3.04
C TYR A 69 21.91 4.81 3.46
N ALA A 70 20.63 5.03 3.14
CA ALA A 70 19.55 4.16 3.56
C ALA A 70 19.19 3.11 2.50
N MET A 71 19.72 3.21 1.27
CA MET A 71 19.48 2.22 0.20
C MET A 71 20.09 0.85 0.55
N PRO A 72 19.33 -0.25 0.38
CA PRO A 72 19.89 -1.60 0.50
C PRO A 72 21.01 -1.83 -0.53
N SER A 73 22.10 -2.52 -0.14
CA SER A 73 23.29 -2.71 -0.97
C SER A 73 23.05 -3.36 -2.33
N ASN A 74 21.97 -4.15 -2.46
CA ASN A 74 21.60 -4.86 -3.69
C ASN A 74 20.29 -4.34 -4.32
N ALA A 75 19.81 -3.16 -3.92
CA ALA A 75 18.60 -2.59 -4.49
C ALA A 75 18.87 -2.04 -5.91
N PRO A 76 18.10 -2.45 -6.94
CA PRO A 76 18.27 -1.90 -8.28
C PRO A 76 17.90 -0.41 -8.33
N PRO A 77 18.58 0.42 -9.14
CA PRO A 77 18.27 1.85 -9.29
C PRO A 77 17.02 2.05 -10.16
N ASN A 78 15.88 1.58 -9.66
CA ASN A 78 14.58 1.68 -10.31
C ASN A 78 13.46 1.70 -9.24
N ARG A 79 12.20 1.60 -9.67
CA ARG A 79 11.05 1.62 -8.77
C ARG A 79 11.06 0.48 -7.75
N LEU A 80 11.63 -0.68 -8.10
CA LEU A 80 11.74 -1.80 -7.17
C LEU A 80 12.73 -1.50 -6.04
N GLY A 81 13.89 -0.92 -6.34
CA GLY A 81 14.83 -0.50 -5.30
C GLY A 81 14.26 0.55 -4.37
N LEU A 82 13.48 1.50 -4.89
CA LEU A 82 12.75 2.46 -4.07
C LEU A 82 11.74 1.76 -3.15
N ALA A 83 10.99 0.78 -3.65
CA ALA A 83 10.05 0.01 -2.84
C ALA A 83 10.76 -0.79 -1.74
N MET A 84 11.91 -1.41 -2.04
CA MET A 84 12.76 -2.09 -1.06
C MET A 84 13.24 -1.13 0.03
N TRP A 85 13.66 0.08 -0.35
CA TRP A 85 14.07 1.12 0.59
C TRP A 85 12.92 1.61 1.48
N MET A 86 11.76 1.87 0.90
CA MET A 86 10.57 2.32 1.64
C MET A 86 10.10 1.30 2.66
N THR A 87 10.23 0.00 2.36
CA THR A 87 9.76 -1.10 3.21
C THR A 87 10.85 -1.71 4.08
N ASP A 88 12.05 -1.13 4.08
CA ASP A 88 13.18 -1.58 4.89
C ASP A 88 12.88 -1.39 6.39
N LYS A 89 13.37 -2.32 7.22
CA LYS A 89 13.16 -2.29 8.67
C LYS A 89 13.78 -1.08 9.35
N ARG A 90 14.76 -0.44 8.72
CA ARG A 90 15.40 0.79 9.20
C ARG A 90 14.51 2.01 8.97
N ASN A 91 13.48 1.91 8.14
CA ASN A 91 12.55 3.00 7.85
C ASN A 91 11.18 2.75 8.50
N PRO A 92 10.94 3.27 9.73
CA PRO A 92 9.67 3.08 10.42
C PRO A 92 8.53 3.96 9.86
N LEU A 93 8.84 5.01 9.09
CA LEU A 93 7.84 6.02 8.70
C LEU A 93 6.73 5.41 7.84
N VAL A 94 7.09 4.57 6.87
CA VAL A 94 6.11 3.94 5.98
C VAL A 94 5.13 3.07 6.75
N SER A 95 5.62 2.32 7.74
CA SER A 95 4.75 1.50 8.60
C SER A 95 3.80 2.37 9.45
N ARG A 96 4.29 3.49 9.99
CA ARG A 96 3.47 4.45 10.76
C ARG A 96 2.39 5.09 9.91
N THR A 97 2.73 5.57 8.72
CA THR A 97 1.77 6.19 7.80
C THR A 97 0.71 5.18 7.35
N MET A 98 1.13 3.95 7.03
CA MET A 98 0.20 2.89 6.64
C MET A 98 -0.78 2.54 7.77
N VAL A 99 -0.27 2.31 8.98
CA VAL A 99 -1.12 2.02 10.15
C VAL A 99 -2.07 3.17 10.45
N ASN A 100 -1.60 4.42 10.38
CA ASN A 100 -2.44 5.59 10.65
C ASN A 100 -3.59 5.71 9.64
N ARG A 101 -3.33 5.44 8.36
CA ARG A 101 -4.36 5.38 7.31
C ARG A 101 -5.36 4.25 7.53
N LEU A 102 -4.89 3.03 7.83
CA LEU A 102 -5.78 1.91 8.14
C LEU A 102 -6.65 2.20 9.36
N TRP A 103 -6.08 2.83 10.37
CA TRP A 103 -6.79 3.25 11.57
C TRP A 103 -7.87 4.28 11.25
N GLU A 104 -7.53 5.32 10.48
CA GLU A 104 -8.48 6.34 10.06
C GLU A 104 -9.66 5.76 9.27
N GLN A 105 -9.42 4.80 8.37
CA GLN A 105 -10.50 4.15 7.63
C GLN A 105 -11.48 3.36 8.52
N LEU A 106 -11.01 2.82 9.66
CA LEU A 106 -11.84 2.07 10.59
C LEU A 106 -12.51 2.97 11.65
N PHE A 107 -11.79 3.94 12.16
CA PHE A 107 -12.19 4.78 13.30
C PHE A 107 -12.59 6.21 12.88
N GLY A 108 -12.61 6.52 11.59
CA GLY A 108 -12.97 7.82 10.98
C GLY A 108 -11.95 8.94 11.19
N THR A 109 -11.02 8.80 12.14
CA THR A 109 -9.94 9.76 12.38
C THR A 109 -8.67 9.00 12.74
N GLY A 110 -7.56 9.39 12.10
CA GLY A 110 -6.25 8.80 12.37
C GLY A 110 -5.79 9.05 13.81
N ILE A 111 -4.85 8.23 14.28
CA ILE A 111 -4.17 8.46 15.57
C ILE A 111 -3.41 9.80 15.51
N ALA A 112 -2.75 10.06 14.37
CA ALA A 112 -2.37 11.39 13.95
C ALA A 112 -3.44 11.91 12.98
N GLU A 113 -3.97 13.09 13.24
CA GLU A 113 -5.03 13.71 12.44
C GLU A 113 -4.55 14.03 11.01
N THR A 114 -3.31 14.48 10.87
CA THR A 114 -2.69 14.76 9.57
C THR A 114 -2.20 13.46 8.92
N LEU A 115 -2.96 12.94 7.96
CA LEU A 115 -2.64 11.70 7.24
C LEU A 115 -1.44 11.84 6.30
N GLU A 116 -1.28 13.02 5.68
CA GLU A 116 -0.28 13.28 4.64
C GLU A 116 1.05 13.81 5.20
N ASP A 117 1.08 14.26 6.45
CA ASP A 117 2.28 14.76 7.11
C ASP A 117 2.40 14.22 8.54
N MET A 118 3.39 13.35 8.74
CA MET A 118 3.78 12.81 10.05
C MET A 118 5.12 13.37 10.54
N GLY A 119 5.60 14.43 9.89
CA GLY A 119 6.80 15.18 10.24
C GLY A 119 6.50 16.34 11.17
N THR A 120 7.35 17.36 11.13
CA THR A 120 7.31 18.49 12.08
C THR A 120 6.18 19.49 11.83
N GLN A 121 5.56 19.46 10.65
CA GLN A 121 4.43 20.34 10.31
C GLN A 121 3.07 19.69 10.57
N GLY A 122 3.05 18.38 10.89
CA GLY A 122 1.85 17.63 11.21
C GLY A 122 1.39 17.81 12.66
N ILE A 123 0.14 17.45 12.92
CA ILE A 123 -0.41 17.40 14.29
C ILE A 123 0.16 16.17 14.99
N ALA A 124 0.62 16.35 16.23
CA ALA A 124 1.16 15.25 17.02
C ALA A 124 0.10 14.14 17.24
N PRO A 125 0.50 12.86 17.20
CA PRO A 125 -0.43 11.76 17.41
C PRO A 125 -0.98 11.78 18.84
N THR A 126 -2.29 11.53 18.96
CA THR A 126 -2.96 11.41 20.27
C THR A 126 -2.36 10.29 21.11
N HIS A 127 -2.13 9.13 20.51
CA HIS A 127 -1.63 7.92 21.18
C HIS A 127 -0.37 7.38 20.50
N LEU A 128 0.78 8.04 20.72
CA LEU A 128 2.05 7.69 20.08
C LEU A 128 2.49 6.24 20.36
N SER A 129 2.34 5.75 21.59
CA SER A 129 2.73 4.39 21.98
C SER A 129 1.93 3.32 21.23
N LEU A 130 0.63 3.53 21.04
CA LEU A 130 -0.24 2.65 20.28
C LEU A 130 0.18 2.60 18.81
N LEU A 131 0.37 3.76 18.20
CA LEU A 131 0.83 3.88 16.82
C LEU A 131 2.17 3.15 16.62
N ASN A 132 3.13 3.37 17.51
CA ASN A 132 4.44 2.70 17.44
C ASN A 132 4.33 1.18 17.56
N CYS A 133 3.50 0.68 18.49
CA CYS A 133 3.27 -0.75 18.68
C CYS A 133 2.68 -1.39 17.41
N LEU A 134 1.60 -0.83 16.87
CA LEU A 134 0.96 -1.34 15.66
C LEU A 134 1.88 -1.26 14.45
N SER A 135 2.64 -0.17 14.30
CA SER A 135 3.61 -0.01 13.21
C SER A 135 4.71 -1.06 13.25
N TRP A 136 5.23 -1.33 14.45
CA TRP A 136 6.23 -2.36 14.68
C TRP A 136 5.68 -3.76 14.36
N LYS A 137 4.44 -4.06 14.78
CA LYS A 137 3.75 -5.32 14.46
C LYS A 137 3.51 -5.50 12.97
N LEU A 138 3.09 -4.45 12.25
CA LEU A 138 2.88 -4.51 10.80
C LEU A 138 4.15 -4.98 10.08
N MET A 139 5.28 -4.37 10.45
CA MET A 139 6.56 -4.59 9.80
C MET A 139 7.22 -5.92 10.22
N ASN A 140 7.20 -6.26 11.52
CA ASN A 140 7.97 -7.39 12.05
C ASN A 140 7.15 -8.68 12.19
N GLU A 141 5.92 -8.62 12.69
CA GLU A 141 5.09 -9.79 12.93
C GLU A 141 4.26 -10.15 11.67
N HIS A 142 3.54 -9.17 11.13
CA HIS A 142 2.58 -9.38 10.04
C HIS A 142 3.22 -9.39 8.66
N ARG A 143 4.50 -9.01 8.54
CA ARG A 143 5.27 -8.92 7.28
C ARG A 143 4.50 -8.15 6.21
N TRP A 144 4.01 -6.95 6.56
CA TRP A 144 3.23 -6.08 5.68
C TRP A 144 1.86 -6.64 5.25
N SER A 145 1.32 -7.65 5.93
CA SER A 145 -0.02 -8.17 5.66
C SER A 145 -1.11 -7.23 6.21
N ILE A 146 -1.72 -6.46 5.32
CA ILE A 146 -2.82 -5.54 5.65
C ILE A 146 -4.00 -6.29 6.29
N LYS A 147 -4.37 -7.46 5.76
CA LYS A 147 -5.50 -8.25 6.28
C LYS A 147 -5.29 -8.69 7.73
N LYS A 148 -4.07 -9.08 8.11
CA LYS A 148 -3.77 -9.44 9.50
C LYS A 148 -3.84 -8.23 10.43
N MET A 149 -3.29 -7.10 9.98
CA MET A 149 -3.36 -5.85 10.74
C MET A 149 -4.80 -5.38 10.94
N LEU A 150 -5.61 -5.38 9.88
CA LEU A 150 -7.03 -5.06 9.94
C LEU A 150 -7.75 -5.96 10.94
N LYS A 151 -7.52 -7.28 10.88
CA LYS A 151 -8.09 -8.25 11.84
C LYS A 151 -7.73 -7.86 13.28
N GLU A 152 -6.49 -7.52 13.56
CA GLU A 152 -6.06 -7.13 14.91
C GLU A 152 -6.76 -5.85 15.37
N MET A 153 -6.88 -4.84 14.50
CA MET A 153 -7.59 -3.60 14.78
C MET A 153 -9.08 -3.85 15.08
N VAL A 154 -9.79 -4.62 14.26
CA VAL A 154 -11.23 -4.88 14.49
C VAL A 154 -11.50 -5.82 15.67
N MET A 155 -10.52 -6.63 16.07
CA MET A 155 -10.62 -7.46 17.28
C MET A 155 -10.22 -6.72 18.57
N SER A 156 -9.76 -5.47 18.47
CA SER A 156 -9.42 -4.66 19.63
C SER A 156 -10.64 -4.39 20.52
N ALA A 157 -10.40 -4.08 21.80
CA ALA A 157 -11.46 -3.65 22.71
C ALA A 157 -12.09 -2.34 22.23
N THR A 158 -11.28 -1.41 21.70
CA THR A 158 -11.72 -0.12 21.16
C THR A 158 -12.66 -0.28 19.97
N TYR A 159 -12.43 -1.23 19.06
CA TYR A 159 -13.37 -1.44 17.94
C TYR A 159 -14.67 -2.12 18.37
N ARG A 160 -14.60 -3.01 19.39
CA ARG A 160 -15.74 -3.81 19.86
C ARG A 160 -16.58 -3.15 20.96
N GLN A 161 -16.23 -1.94 21.39
CA GLN A 161 -16.99 -1.22 22.41
C GLN A 161 -18.37 -0.80 21.88
N ASP A 162 -19.29 -0.53 22.80
CA ASP A 162 -20.60 0.02 22.45
C ASP A 162 -20.46 1.48 21.97
N SER A 163 -21.26 1.86 20.99
CA SER A 163 -21.22 3.20 20.37
C SER A 163 -22.22 4.18 20.99
N LYS A 164 -22.95 3.78 22.03
CA LYS A 164 -23.93 4.61 22.73
C LYS A 164 -23.31 5.91 23.25
N LEU A 165 -23.97 7.01 22.92
CA LEU A 165 -23.54 8.34 23.31
C LEU A 165 -24.33 8.83 24.53
N THR A 166 -23.64 9.02 25.66
CA THR A 166 -24.15 9.72 26.85
C THR A 166 -23.70 11.19 26.82
N GLU A 167 -24.48 12.12 27.36
CA GLU A 167 -24.10 13.55 27.41
C GLU A 167 -22.77 13.77 28.16
N GLU A 168 -22.48 13.00 29.21
CA GLU A 168 -21.20 13.02 29.93
C GLU A 168 -19.98 12.73 29.04
N ILE A 169 -20.12 11.77 28.11
CA ILE A 169 -19.05 11.39 27.15
C ILE A 169 -18.87 12.52 26.13
N LYS A 170 -19.99 13.11 25.70
CA LYS A 170 -20.00 14.20 24.73
C LYS A 170 -19.35 15.46 25.27
N GLU A 171 -19.60 15.81 26.54
CA GLU A 171 -18.96 16.95 27.20
C GLU A 171 -17.45 16.76 27.35
N LYS A 172 -16.99 15.55 27.68
CA LYS A 172 -15.57 15.24 27.82
C LYS A 172 -14.81 15.23 26.51
N ASP A 173 -15.43 14.75 25.43
CA ASP A 173 -14.79 14.62 24.12
C ASP A 173 -15.78 14.79 22.97
N LEU A 174 -16.02 16.05 22.61
CA LEU A 174 -16.87 16.42 21.48
C LEU A 174 -16.33 15.87 20.15
N ALA A 175 -15.01 15.86 19.98
CA ALA A 175 -14.32 15.51 18.74
C ALA A 175 -14.03 14.01 18.60
N ASN A 176 -14.33 13.19 19.61
CA ASN A 176 -14.06 11.75 19.65
C ASN A 176 -12.56 11.38 19.47
N LYS A 177 -11.65 12.20 19.98
CA LYS A 177 -10.20 11.97 19.95
C LYS A 177 -9.76 10.74 20.76
N TYR A 178 -10.53 10.37 21.79
CA TYR A 178 -10.27 9.19 22.62
C TYR A 178 -11.00 7.95 22.13
N TYR A 179 -11.66 8.03 20.98
CA TYR A 179 -12.43 6.93 20.39
C TYR A 179 -13.45 6.35 21.37
N ALA A 180 -14.17 7.17 22.13
CA ALA A 180 -15.18 6.70 23.08
C ALA A 180 -16.47 6.17 22.38
N ARG A 181 -16.65 6.50 21.10
CA ARG A 181 -17.79 6.08 20.28
C ARG A 181 -17.36 5.79 18.84
N GLY A 182 -18.23 5.11 18.10
CA GLY A 182 -18.02 4.88 16.67
C GLY A 182 -18.02 6.17 15.84
N PRO A 183 -17.23 6.25 14.76
CA PRO A 183 -17.23 7.41 13.87
C PRO A 183 -18.56 7.52 13.12
N ARG A 184 -18.91 8.76 12.75
CA ARG A 184 -19.99 9.00 11.80
C ARG A 184 -19.40 9.04 10.40
N VAL A 185 -19.71 8.03 9.60
CA VAL A 185 -19.22 7.91 8.23
C VAL A 185 -20.33 8.36 7.27
N ARG A 186 -19.98 9.21 6.31
CA ARG A 186 -20.88 9.58 5.23
C ARG A 186 -20.96 8.43 4.22
N LEU A 187 -22.17 8.03 3.85
CA LEU A 187 -22.37 7.03 2.80
C LEU A 187 -21.84 7.56 1.47
N SER A 188 -21.17 6.68 0.71
CA SER A 188 -20.76 6.97 -0.66
C SER A 188 -21.98 7.10 -1.58
N ALA A 189 -21.80 7.70 -2.76
CA ALA A 189 -22.87 7.82 -3.75
C ALA A 189 -23.46 6.45 -4.14
N GLU A 190 -22.61 5.43 -4.27
CA GLU A 190 -23.04 4.05 -4.56
C GLU A 190 -23.84 3.46 -3.40
N GLN A 191 -23.39 3.64 -2.15
CA GLN A 191 -24.12 3.16 -0.98
C GLN A 191 -25.49 3.84 -0.83
N LEU A 192 -25.59 5.14 -1.13
CA LEU A 192 -26.86 5.88 -1.14
C LEU A 192 -27.79 5.35 -2.24
N ARG A 193 -27.26 5.09 -3.43
CA ARG A 193 -28.02 4.50 -4.55
C ARG A 193 -28.55 3.12 -4.20
N ASP A 194 -27.70 2.24 -3.68
CA ASP A 194 -28.08 0.88 -3.30
C ASP A 194 -29.13 0.89 -2.17
N GLN A 195 -28.98 1.79 -1.19
CA GLN A 195 -29.99 1.98 -0.15
C GLN A 195 -31.32 2.43 -0.74
N HIS A 196 -31.32 3.37 -1.70
CA HIS A 196 -32.53 3.82 -2.37
C HIS A 196 -33.20 2.68 -3.16
N LEU A 197 -32.42 1.89 -3.90
CA LEU A 197 -32.91 0.74 -4.67
C LEU A 197 -33.39 -0.43 -3.80
N CYS A 198 -32.90 -0.55 -2.56
CA CYS A 198 -33.33 -1.61 -1.64
C CYS A 198 -34.67 -1.31 -0.96
N ILE A 199 -35.00 -0.03 -0.78
CA ILE A 199 -36.21 0.41 -0.04
C ILE A 199 -37.41 0.59 -0.98
N CYS A 200 -37.17 0.94 -2.25
CA CYS A 200 -38.19 1.05 -3.29
C CYS A 200 -38.47 -0.30 -3.96
#